data_AF-V4JXM0-F1
#
_entry.id   AF-V4JXM0-F1
#
_cell.length_a   1.000
_cell.length_b   1.000
_cell.length_c   1.000
_cell.angle_alpha   90.00
_cell.angle_beta   90.00
_cell.angle_gamma   90.00
#
_symmetry.space_group_name_H-M   'P 1'
#
loop_
_entity.id
_entity.type
_entity.pdbx_description
1 polymer ?
#
loop_
_entity_poly.entity_id
_entity_poly.type
_entity_poly.pdbx_seq_one_letter_code
_entity_poly.pdbx_strand_id
1 'polypeptide(L)'
;MTKLFGILAAAGAVIALSSGPAMADAAADIRAALAKVLPEYKPTSVQPTAIEGLYQVEIGPQVMFVTEDGRYLIDGAIVDLNTRKDISKAARSEARSRAVNSIGEDNMVVFDAPNGKHTVTVFTDIDCGYCRKLHQQIDGYADEGINVHYLFYPRSGVDSPS
;
A
#
# COMPACT_ATOMS: atom_id res chain seq x y z
N MET A 1 -36.85 -53.87 -33.46
CA MET A 1 -38.16 -53.48 -32.92
C MET A 1 -37.93 -52.69 -31.63
N THR A 2 -38.07 -51.37 -31.75
CA THR A 2 -38.48 -50.39 -30.74
C THR A 2 -38.57 -50.82 -29.27
N LYS A 3 -37.86 -50.11 -28.38
CA LYS A 3 -38.46 -49.44 -27.21
C LYS A 3 -37.51 -48.39 -26.59
N LEU A 4 -38.04 -47.17 -26.60
CA LEU A 4 -37.65 -45.94 -25.89
C LEU A 4 -37.92 -46.08 -24.38
N PHE A 5 -37.34 -45.19 -23.55
CA PHE A 5 -37.63 -44.79 -22.14
C PHE A 5 -36.34 -44.81 -21.31
N GLY A 6 -35.86 -43.74 -20.66
CA GLY A 6 -36.27 -42.35 -20.51
C GLY A 6 -35.19 -41.71 -19.63
N ILE A 7 -34.53 -40.66 -20.12
CA ILE A 7 -33.50 -39.92 -19.39
C ILE A 7 -34.22 -38.94 -18.47
N LEU A 8 -34.16 -39.15 -17.16
CA LEU A 8 -34.58 -38.16 -16.17
C LEU A 8 -33.34 -37.38 -15.70
N ALA A 9 -33.02 -36.30 -16.42
CA ALA A 9 -31.99 -35.37 -16.01
C ALA A 9 -32.57 -34.43 -14.94
N ALA A 10 -32.19 -34.65 -13.67
CA ALA A 10 -32.45 -33.71 -12.60
C ALA A 10 -31.49 -32.51 -12.74
N ALA A 11 -31.97 -31.44 -13.36
CA ALA A 11 -31.27 -30.17 -13.42
C ALA A 11 -31.33 -29.48 -12.05
N GLY A 12 -30.29 -29.68 -11.23
CA GLY A 12 -30.04 -28.87 -10.04
C GLY A 12 -29.64 -27.46 -10.46
N ALA A 13 -30.53 -26.49 -10.29
CA ALA A 13 -30.22 -25.08 -10.48
C ALA A 13 -29.24 -24.62 -9.40
N VAL A 14 -27.97 -24.46 -9.77
CA VAL A 14 -26.98 -23.75 -8.95
C VAL A 14 -27.33 -22.27 -9.02
N ILE A 15 -27.96 -21.75 -7.97
CA ILE A 15 -28.16 -20.32 -7.78
C ILE A 15 -26.78 -19.73 -7.46
N ALA A 16 -26.10 -19.23 -8.48
CA ALA A 16 -24.92 -18.41 -8.30
C ALA A 16 -25.37 -17.05 -7.71
N LEU A 17 -25.12 -16.83 -6.41
CA LEU A 17 -25.19 -15.50 -5.82
C LEU A 17 -24.08 -14.64 -6.43
N SER A 18 -24.42 -13.89 -7.48
CA SER A 18 -23.55 -12.86 -8.05
C SER A 18 -23.68 -11.57 -7.22
N SER A 19 -22.85 -11.42 -6.19
CA SER A 19 -22.60 -10.14 -5.52
C SER A 19 -21.76 -9.23 -6.45
N GLY A 20 -22.40 -8.65 -7.47
CA GLY A 20 -21.72 -8.17 -8.69
C GLY A 20 -21.78 -6.70 -9.14
N PRO A 21 -22.72 -5.81 -8.75
CA PRO A 21 -22.72 -4.42 -9.28
C PRO A 21 -22.27 -3.33 -8.29
N ALA A 22 -22.69 -3.40 -7.02
CA ALA A 22 -22.58 -2.27 -6.09
C ALA A 22 -21.13 -1.82 -5.79
N MET A 23 -20.17 -2.74 -5.71
CA MET A 23 -18.77 -2.38 -5.43
C MET A 23 -18.06 -1.73 -6.62
N ALA A 24 -18.42 -2.11 -7.85
CA ALA A 24 -17.80 -1.55 -9.05
C ALA A 24 -18.24 -0.09 -9.26
N ASP A 25 -19.51 0.19 -8.99
CA ASP A 25 -20.09 1.53 -9.11
C ASP A 25 -19.47 2.48 -8.09
N ALA A 26 -19.41 2.09 -6.80
CA ALA A 26 -18.82 2.92 -5.75
C ALA A 26 -17.35 3.26 -6.00
N ALA A 27 -16.54 2.29 -6.45
CA ALA A 27 -15.13 2.55 -6.75
C ALA A 27 -14.94 3.52 -7.91
N ALA A 28 -15.80 3.48 -8.92
CA ALA A 28 -15.79 4.43 -10.04
C ALA A 28 -16.19 5.83 -9.60
N ASP A 29 -17.24 5.95 -8.79
CA ASP A 29 -17.72 7.23 -8.24
C ASP A 29 -16.67 7.90 -7.34
N ILE A 30 -16.02 7.13 -6.46
CA ILE A 30 -14.91 7.61 -5.63
C ILE A 30 -13.77 8.14 -6.49
N ARG A 31 -13.36 7.40 -7.53
CA ARG A 31 -12.30 7.85 -8.45
C ARG A 31 -12.70 9.15 -9.16
N ALA A 32 -13.94 9.25 -9.60
CA ALA A 32 -14.45 10.45 -10.27
C ALA A 32 -14.55 11.66 -9.32
N ALA A 33 -14.92 11.44 -8.05
CA ALA A 33 -14.94 12.48 -7.03
C ALA A 33 -13.53 12.98 -6.71
N LEU A 34 -12.57 12.07 -6.49
CA LEU A 34 -11.18 12.43 -6.19
C LEU A 34 -10.53 13.17 -7.36
N ALA A 35 -10.77 12.77 -8.60
CA ALA A 35 -10.21 13.44 -9.78
C ALA A 35 -10.64 14.92 -9.90
N LYS A 36 -11.81 15.31 -9.34
CA LYS A 36 -12.29 16.69 -9.37
C LYS A 36 -11.60 17.59 -8.34
N VAL A 37 -11.22 17.04 -7.19
CA VAL A 37 -10.69 17.80 -6.05
C VAL A 37 -9.16 17.70 -5.98
N LEU A 38 -8.61 16.54 -6.35
CA LEU A 38 -7.20 16.17 -6.26
C LEU A 38 -6.70 15.65 -7.61
N PRO A 39 -6.68 16.49 -8.68
CA PRO A 39 -6.41 16.04 -10.05
C PRO A 39 -5.00 15.47 -10.25
N GLU A 40 -4.04 15.86 -9.40
CA GLU A 40 -2.66 15.36 -9.43
C GLU A 40 -2.53 13.97 -8.79
N TYR A 41 -3.53 13.54 -8.02
CA TYR A 41 -3.50 12.31 -7.25
C TYR A 41 -4.35 11.25 -7.92
N LYS A 42 -3.70 10.21 -8.46
CA LYS A 42 -4.36 9.08 -9.10
C LYS A 42 -4.45 7.91 -8.13
N PRO A 43 -5.67 7.50 -7.71
CA PRO A 43 -5.82 6.33 -6.86
C PRO A 43 -5.29 5.06 -7.54
N THR A 44 -4.37 4.36 -6.90
CA THR A 44 -3.85 3.07 -7.37
C THR A 44 -4.76 1.92 -6.98
N SER A 45 -5.47 2.05 -5.84
CA SER A 45 -6.41 1.04 -5.34
C SER A 45 -7.61 1.71 -4.66
N VAL A 46 -8.80 1.12 -4.81
CA VAL A 46 -10.02 1.50 -4.09
C VAL A 46 -10.67 0.19 -3.65
N GLN A 47 -10.78 -0.04 -2.35
CA GLN A 47 -11.26 -1.29 -1.76
C GLN A 47 -12.25 -1.01 -0.62
N PRO A 48 -13.26 -1.85 -0.41
CA PRO A 48 -14.14 -1.74 0.75
C PRO A 48 -13.37 -1.92 2.06
N THR A 49 -13.80 -1.25 3.12
CA THR A 49 -13.34 -1.53 4.49
C THR A 49 -14.32 -2.43 5.24
N ALA A 50 -14.00 -2.77 6.49
CA ALA A 50 -14.95 -3.42 7.39
C ALA A 50 -16.08 -2.49 7.88
N ILE A 51 -15.99 -1.18 7.60
CA ILE A 51 -17.00 -0.18 7.94
C ILE A 51 -17.89 0.01 6.69
N GLU A 52 -19.19 -0.23 6.86
CA GLU A 52 -20.17 -0.06 5.78
C GLU A 52 -20.15 1.38 5.24
N GLY A 53 -20.19 1.52 3.91
CA GLY A 53 -20.15 2.81 3.23
C GLY A 53 -18.79 3.52 3.28
N LEU A 54 -17.72 2.85 3.72
CA LEU A 54 -16.37 3.42 3.77
C LEU A 54 -15.38 2.56 2.98
N TYR A 55 -14.64 3.22 2.09
CA TYR A 55 -13.68 2.60 1.19
C TYR A 55 -12.27 3.10 1.51
N GLN A 56 -11.32 2.17 1.52
CA GLN A 56 -9.90 2.46 1.56
C GLN A 56 -9.42 2.84 0.16
N VAL A 57 -8.68 3.94 0.07
CA VAL A 57 -8.10 4.45 -1.16
C VAL A 57 -6.59 4.55 -1.01
N GLU A 58 -5.85 3.93 -1.92
CA GLU A 58 -4.40 4.08 -2.00
C GLU A 58 -4.03 5.15 -3.04
N ILE A 59 -3.15 6.06 -2.66
CA ILE A 59 -2.59 7.09 -3.53
C ILE A 59 -1.08 7.09 -3.32
N GLY A 60 -0.35 6.40 -4.19
CA GLY A 60 1.08 6.15 -4.00
C GLY A 60 1.36 5.43 -2.67
N PRO A 61 2.19 5.98 -1.77
CA PRO A 61 2.47 5.39 -0.45
C PRO A 61 1.40 5.71 0.61
N GLN A 62 0.41 6.55 0.31
CA GLN A 62 -0.61 6.99 1.25
C GLN A 62 -1.84 6.09 1.18
N VAL A 63 -2.48 5.92 2.33
CA VAL A 63 -3.79 5.26 2.46
C VAL A 63 -4.73 6.25 3.12
N MET A 64 -5.83 6.51 2.46
CA MET A 64 -6.90 7.39 2.91
C MET A 64 -8.22 6.60 2.89
N PHE A 65 -9.26 7.19 3.45
CA PHE A 65 -10.60 6.60 3.41
C PHE A 65 -11.58 7.59 2.79
N VAL A 66 -12.50 7.08 1.99
CA VAL A 66 -13.52 7.88 1.33
C VAL A 66 -14.88 7.23 1.53
N THR A 67 -15.90 8.03 1.83
CA THR A 67 -17.28 7.53 1.89
C THR A 67 -17.74 7.05 0.52
N GLU A 68 -18.66 6.09 0.48
CA GLU A 68 -19.18 5.48 -0.75
C GLU A 68 -19.71 6.51 -1.76
N ASP A 69 -20.31 7.59 -1.27
CA ASP A 69 -20.81 8.71 -2.08
C ASP A 69 -19.70 9.66 -2.59
N GLY A 70 -18.43 9.39 -2.28
CA GLY A 70 -17.28 10.19 -2.67
C GLY A 70 -17.17 11.55 -1.98
N ARG A 71 -18.03 11.84 -1.00
CA ARG A 71 -18.19 13.20 -0.44
C ARG A 71 -17.18 13.55 0.65
N TYR A 72 -16.80 12.58 1.48
CA TYR A 72 -15.92 12.81 2.62
C TYR A 72 -14.64 12.00 2.48
N LEU A 73 -13.50 12.66 2.68
CA LEU A 73 -12.18 12.05 2.75
C LEU A 73 -11.65 12.12 4.18
N ILE A 74 -11.11 11.01 4.65
CA ILE A 74 -10.47 10.88 5.96
C ILE A 74 -9.01 10.49 5.73
N ASP A 75 -8.10 11.37 6.16
CA ASP A 75 -6.67 11.10 6.16
C ASP A 75 -6.22 10.74 7.58
N GLY A 76 -5.77 9.50 7.77
CA GLY A 76 -5.33 9.02 9.07
C GLY A 76 -5.51 7.52 9.27
N ALA A 77 -5.35 7.11 10.52
CA ALA A 77 -5.56 5.73 10.94
C ALA A 77 -7.00 5.51 11.41
N ILE A 78 -7.56 4.35 11.11
CA ILE A 78 -8.80 3.88 11.72
C ILE A 78 -8.44 2.75 12.67
N VAL A 79 -8.76 2.92 13.94
CA VAL A 79 -8.51 1.92 14.97
C VAL A 79 -9.83 1.28 15.37
N ASP A 80 -9.94 -0.03 15.18
CA ASP A 80 -11.03 -0.81 15.75
C ASP A 80 -10.85 -0.82 17.27
N LEU A 81 -11.81 -0.23 17.99
CA LEU A 81 -11.74 -0.10 19.45
C LEU A 81 -11.97 -1.42 20.19
N ASN A 82 -12.60 -2.41 19.55
CA ASN A 82 -12.81 -3.73 20.14
C ASN A 82 -11.50 -4.54 20.14
N THR A 83 -10.78 -4.51 19.02
CA THR A 83 -9.53 -5.27 18.86
C THR A 83 -8.27 -4.45 19.13
N ARG A 84 -8.41 -3.11 19.25
CA ARG A 84 -7.32 -2.12 19.31
C ARG A 84 -6.37 -2.18 18.12
N LYS A 85 -6.83 -2.71 16.98
CA LYS A 85 -6.03 -2.82 15.76
C LYS A 85 -6.28 -1.64 14.84
N ASP A 86 -5.20 -1.07 14.33
CA ASP A 86 -5.26 -0.12 13.23
C ASP A 86 -5.49 -0.88 11.91
N ILE A 87 -6.69 -0.74 11.34
CA ILE A 87 -7.09 -1.43 10.11
C ILE A 87 -6.40 -0.86 8.87
N SER A 88 -5.81 0.34 8.96
CA SER A 88 -5.05 0.97 7.87
C SER A 88 -3.59 0.51 7.82
N LYS A 89 -3.06 -0.04 8.92
CA LYS A 89 -1.61 -0.23 9.12
C LYS A 89 -0.98 -1.16 8.08
N ALA A 90 -1.63 -2.29 7.80
CA ALA A 90 -1.13 -3.28 6.86
C ALA A 90 -1.04 -2.68 5.44
N ALA A 91 -2.14 -2.14 4.94
CA ALA A 91 -2.19 -1.49 3.63
C ALA A 91 -1.17 -0.34 3.52
N ARG A 92 -1.05 0.52 4.54
CA ARG A 92 -0.03 1.59 4.56
C ARG A 92 1.39 1.06 4.52
N SER A 93 1.67 -0.06 5.18
CA SER A 93 3.00 -0.67 5.14
C SER A 93 3.32 -1.22 3.76
N GLU A 94 2.35 -1.90 3.14
CA GLU A 94 2.53 -2.49 1.81
C GLU A 94 2.65 -1.41 0.73
N ALA A 95 1.81 -0.38 0.77
CA ALA A 95 1.85 0.74 -0.16
C ALA A 95 3.21 1.46 -0.10
N ARG A 96 3.74 1.70 1.11
CA ARG A 96 5.09 2.27 1.29
C ARG A 96 6.18 1.34 0.78
N SER A 97 6.10 0.04 1.07
CA SER A 97 7.08 -0.92 0.57
C SER A 97 7.09 -0.97 -0.97
N ARG A 98 5.93 -1.00 -1.62
CA ARG A 98 5.82 -0.90 -3.08
C ARG A 98 6.44 0.38 -3.62
N ALA A 99 6.16 1.52 -2.98
CA ALA A 99 6.72 2.81 -3.38
C ALA A 99 8.25 2.84 -3.26
N VAL A 100 8.82 2.37 -2.14
CA VAL A 100 10.27 2.30 -1.95
C VAL A 100 10.92 1.35 -2.96
N ASN A 101 10.35 0.17 -3.17
CA ASN A 101 10.87 -0.81 -4.12
C ASN A 101 10.82 -0.30 -5.57
N SER A 102 9.83 0.53 -5.92
CA SER A 102 9.71 1.11 -7.27
C SER A 102 10.81 2.12 -7.62
N ILE A 103 11.56 2.61 -6.63
CA ILE A 103 12.71 3.49 -6.86
C ILE A 103 13.85 2.73 -7.54
N GLY A 104 14.03 1.45 -7.23
CA GLY A 104 15.11 0.62 -7.74
C GLY A 104 16.46 0.90 -7.08
N GLU A 105 17.28 -0.14 -6.91
CA GLU A 105 18.58 -0.07 -6.23
C GLU A 105 19.61 0.79 -6.98
N ASP A 106 19.48 0.93 -8.31
CA ASP A 106 20.34 1.80 -9.13
C ASP A 106 20.26 3.28 -8.72
N ASN A 107 19.19 3.67 -8.01
CA ASN A 107 19.00 5.02 -7.48
C ASN A 107 19.37 5.13 -5.99
N MET A 108 20.06 4.12 -5.43
CA MET A 108 20.45 4.05 -4.02
C MET A 108 21.96 4.01 -3.87
N VAL A 109 22.46 4.41 -2.69
CA VAL A 109 23.84 4.13 -2.29
C VAL A 109 23.84 2.86 -1.45
N VAL A 110 24.42 1.79 -1.99
CA VAL A 110 24.32 0.43 -1.45
C VAL A 110 25.56 0.06 -0.63
N PHE A 111 25.33 -0.38 0.61
CA PHE A 111 26.34 -0.97 1.50
C PHE A 111 25.88 -2.38 1.87
N ASP A 112 26.38 -3.38 1.14
CA ASP A 112 26.03 -4.77 1.38
C ASP A 112 26.99 -5.45 2.36
N ALA A 113 26.40 -6.28 3.23
CA ALA A 113 27.12 -7.13 4.15
C ALA A 113 27.61 -8.41 3.44
N PRO A 114 28.82 -8.91 3.75
CA PRO A 114 29.33 -10.16 3.16
C PRO A 114 28.41 -11.37 3.35
N ASN A 115 27.64 -11.42 4.45
CA ASN A 115 26.66 -12.45 4.76
C ASN A 115 25.26 -11.84 4.93
N GLY A 116 24.83 -10.95 4.02
CA GLY A 116 23.56 -10.22 4.11
C GLY A 116 22.34 -11.12 4.33
N LYS A 117 21.66 -10.92 5.47
CA LYS A 117 20.41 -11.59 5.87
C LYS A 117 19.22 -10.64 5.87
N HIS A 118 19.49 -9.36 6.07
CA HIS A 118 18.50 -8.31 6.19
C HIS A 118 18.90 -7.15 5.29
N THR A 119 17.91 -6.49 4.70
CA THR A 119 18.11 -5.24 3.97
C THR A 119 17.24 -4.17 4.59
N VAL A 120 17.85 -3.02 4.89
CA VAL A 120 17.14 -1.83 5.33
C VAL A 120 17.38 -0.69 4.35
N THR A 121 16.29 -0.08 3.89
CA THR A 121 16.36 1.19 3.16
C THR A 121 16.32 2.34 4.15
N VAL A 122 17.35 3.18 4.16
CA VAL A 122 17.50 4.28 5.10
C VAL A 122 17.44 5.61 4.35
N PHE A 123 16.43 6.41 4.68
CA PHE A 123 16.36 7.80 4.24
C PHE A 123 17.35 8.62 5.07
N THR A 124 18.40 9.14 4.42
CA THR A 124 19.56 9.74 5.08
C THR A 124 19.80 11.18 4.63
N ASP A 125 20.43 11.96 5.49
CA ASP A 125 20.79 13.36 5.27
C ASP A 125 22.24 13.53 5.74
N ILE A 126 23.09 14.13 4.93
CA ILE A 126 24.52 14.30 5.25
C ILE A 126 24.74 15.30 6.39
N ASP A 127 23.79 16.21 6.63
CA ASP A 127 23.85 17.23 7.69
C ASP A 127 23.22 16.73 9.00
N CYS A 128 22.63 15.54 8.97
CA CYS A 128 22.04 14.89 10.14
C CYS A 128 23.12 14.18 10.97
N GLY A 129 23.34 14.66 12.20
CA GLY A 129 24.32 14.09 13.12
C GLY A 129 24.11 12.59 13.42
N TYR A 130 22.85 12.14 13.58
CA TYR A 130 22.54 10.71 13.77
C TYR A 130 22.77 9.87 12.52
N CYS A 131 22.56 10.45 11.34
CA CYS A 131 22.76 9.79 10.06
C CYS A 131 24.26 9.60 9.79
N ARG A 132 25.08 10.61 10.10
CA ARG A 132 26.55 10.49 10.12
C ARG A 132 27.02 9.45 11.13
N LYS A 133 26.42 9.41 12.33
CA LYS A 133 26.74 8.39 13.34
C LYS A 133 26.40 6.98 12.86
N LEU A 134 25.25 6.78 12.22
CA LEU A 134 24.88 5.48 11.64
C LEU A 134 25.91 5.06 10.60
N HIS A 135 26.33 5.96 9.72
CA HIS A 135 27.34 5.66 8.71
C HIS A 135 28.74 5.39 9.30
N GLN A 136 29.12 6.05 10.40
CA GLN A 136 30.36 5.72 11.14
C GLN A 136 30.35 4.30 11.72
N GLN A 137 29.18 3.67 11.84
CA GLN A 137 28.99 2.33 12.38
C GLN A 137 28.62 1.32 11.28
N ILE A 138 28.79 1.67 10.00
CA ILE A 138 28.32 0.86 8.87
C ILE A 138 28.91 -0.56 8.87
N ASP A 139 30.18 -0.71 9.23
CA ASP A 139 30.84 -2.02 9.33
C ASP A 139 30.21 -2.90 10.43
N GLY A 140 29.79 -2.30 11.55
CA GLY A 140 29.10 -3.02 12.61
C GLY A 140 27.72 -3.55 12.18
N TYR A 141 27.02 -2.85 11.27
CA TYR A 141 25.80 -3.38 10.65
C TYR A 141 26.12 -4.53 9.70
N ALA A 142 27.21 -4.42 8.93
CA ALA A 142 27.64 -5.46 8.02
C ALA A 142 28.05 -6.75 8.77
N ASP A 143 28.72 -6.63 9.92
CA ASP A 143 29.08 -7.76 10.79
C ASP A 143 27.85 -8.53 11.30
N GLU A 144 26.75 -7.82 11.54
CA GLU A 144 25.45 -8.39 11.92
C GLU A 144 24.62 -8.89 10.71
N GLY A 145 25.17 -8.80 9.49
CA GLY A 145 24.51 -9.27 8.26
C GLY A 145 23.40 -8.34 7.76
N ILE A 146 23.50 -7.03 8.02
CA ILE A 146 22.51 -6.03 7.61
C ILE A 146 23.06 -5.22 6.42
N ASN A 147 22.42 -5.34 5.27
CA ASN A 147 22.62 -4.46 4.13
C ASN A 147 21.92 -3.12 4.39
N VAL A 148 22.60 -2.01 4.13
CA VAL A 148 22.07 -0.66 4.29
C VAL A 148 22.04 0.03 2.94
N HIS A 149 20.86 0.37 2.47
CA HIS A 149 20.65 1.04 1.19
C HIS A 149 20.15 2.47 1.45
N TYR A 150 20.96 3.47 1.11
CA TYR A 150 20.59 4.86 1.36
C TYR A 150 19.77 5.47 0.21
N LEU A 151 18.76 6.24 0.61
CA LEU A 151 18.08 7.24 -0.21
C LEU A 151 18.28 8.61 0.42
N PHE A 152 18.58 9.63 -0.38
CA PHE A 152 18.75 10.98 0.15
C PHE A 152 17.41 11.60 0.54
N TYR A 153 17.38 12.24 1.72
CA TYR A 153 16.23 12.95 2.27
C TYR A 153 16.71 14.25 2.93
N PRO A 154 16.88 15.34 2.17
CA PRO A 154 17.35 16.60 2.73
C PRO A 154 16.26 17.19 3.65
N ARG A 155 16.50 17.21 4.97
CA ARG A 155 15.49 17.65 5.95
C ARG A 155 15.19 19.15 5.83
N SER A 156 16.13 19.91 5.29
CA SER A 156 16.01 21.34 5.01
C SER A 156 15.21 21.64 3.74
N GLY A 157 14.83 20.62 2.97
CA GLY A 157 14.07 20.75 1.73
C GLY A 157 14.91 20.51 0.47
N VAL A 158 14.22 20.41 -0.67
CA VAL A 158 14.89 20.29 -1.98
C VAL A 158 15.62 21.60 -2.29
N ASP A 159 16.78 21.51 -2.95
CA ASP A 159 17.64 22.64 -3.32
C ASP A 159 18.20 23.47 -2.16
N SER A 160 18.12 22.98 -0.92
CA SER A 160 18.80 23.59 0.22
C SER A 160 20.31 23.31 0.20
N PRO A 161 21.16 24.23 0.66
CA PRO A 161 22.57 23.93 0.91
C PRO A 161 22.74 22.80 1.92
N SER A 162 23.82 22.04 1.76
CA SER A 162 24.37 21.13 2.78
C SER A 162 25.61 21.75 3.42
#